data_AF-A0A3E1ESM9-F1
#
_entry.id   AF-A0A3E1ESM9-F1
#
_cell.length_a   1.000
_cell.length_b   1.000
_cell.length_c   1.000
_cell.angle_alpha   90.00
_cell.angle_beta   90.00
_cell.angle_gamma   90.00
#
_symmetry.space_group_name_H-M   'P 1'
#
loop_
_entity.id
_entity.type
_entity.pdbx_description
1 polymer ?
#
loop_
_entity_poly.entity_id
_entity_poly.type
_entity_poly.pdbx_seq_one_letter_code
_entity_poly.pdbx_strand_id
1 'polypeptide(L)'
;MSPHHAGVDDPASPHYNQIVDQRLTPKNWNSAENMIPASGVYRSGLVVHHNLDNLPSAGSCIFLHLWQHPNHPTAGCTAMSEPHLHSLLRWLSPPAHPLLLQLPGPASASWQAVNLPLT
;
A
#
# COMPACT_ATOMS: atom_id res chain seq x y z
N MET A 1 11.12 2.44 9.31
CA MET A 1 10.32 1.46 10.08
C MET A 1 11.25 0.56 10.88
N SER A 2 10.73 -0.15 11.88
CA SER A 2 11.45 -1.15 12.70
C SER A 2 10.64 -2.46 12.75
N PRO A 3 11.22 -3.58 13.25
CA PRO A 3 10.49 -4.85 13.37
C PRO A 3 9.26 -4.80 14.30
N HIS A 4 9.08 -3.70 15.03
CA HIS A 4 7.91 -3.47 15.88
C HIS A 4 6.78 -2.73 15.16
N HIS A 5 6.96 -2.34 13.89
CA HIS A 5 5.91 -1.69 13.12
C HIS A 5 4.95 -2.72 12.52
N ALA A 6 3.65 -2.50 12.70
CA ALA A 6 2.58 -3.29 12.10
C ALA A 6 1.62 -2.41 11.32
N GLY A 7 1.24 -2.84 10.13
CA GLY A 7 0.10 -2.29 9.38
C GLY A 7 -1.17 -3.02 9.82
N VAL A 8 -2.04 -2.37 10.56
CA VAL A 8 -3.22 -3.00 11.15
C VAL A 8 -4.31 -3.17 10.09
N ASP A 9 -4.68 -4.41 9.81
CA ASP A 9 -5.71 -4.80 8.82
C ASP A 9 -6.98 -5.36 9.48
N ASP A 10 -7.07 -5.37 10.81
CA ASP A 10 -8.28 -5.74 11.55
C ASP A 10 -9.30 -4.59 11.55
N PRO A 11 -10.46 -4.73 10.90
CA PRO A 11 -11.48 -3.68 10.83
C PRO A 11 -12.14 -3.36 12.18
N ALA A 12 -12.00 -4.20 13.20
CA ALA A 12 -12.51 -3.92 14.54
C ALA A 12 -11.56 -3.06 15.39
N SER A 13 -10.31 -2.87 14.94
CA SER A 13 -9.31 -2.08 15.68
C SER A 13 -9.52 -0.58 15.46
N PRO A 14 -9.35 0.26 16.50
CA PRO A 14 -9.28 1.72 16.33
C PRO A 14 -8.05 2.19 15.53
N HIS A 15 -7.09 1.29 15.27
CA HIS A 15 -5.91 1.54 14.45
C HIS A 15 -6.04 0.96 13.03
N TYR A 16 -7.24 0.53 12.61
CA TYR A 16 -7.45 -0.01 11.28
C TYR A 16 -6.88 0.91 10.18
N ASN A 17 -6.21 0.30 9.19
CA ASN A 17 -5.53 0.97 8.09
C ASN A 17 -4.40 1.93 8.52
N GLN A 18 -3.80 1.73 9.69
CA GLN A 18 -2.66 2.52 10.17
C GLN A 18 -1.42 1.66 10.38
N ILE A 19 -0.26 2.26 10.16
CA ILE A 19 1.03 1.69 10.57
C ILE A 19 1.37 2.21 11.96
N VAL A 20 1.45 1.32 12.92
CA VAL A 20 1.71 1.65 14.33
C VAL A 20 2.99 1.01 14.85
N ASP A 21 3.68 1.67 15.79
CA ASP A 21 4.75 1.04 16.57
C ASP A 21 4.13 0.31 17.77
N GLN A 22 4.26 -1.02 17.78
CA GLN A 22 3.69 -1.89 18.80
C GLN A 22 4.26 -1.67 20.21
N ARG A 23 5.40 -0.98 20.34
CA ARG A 23 5.97 -0.63 21.64
C ARG A 23 5.25 0.55 22.30
N LEU A 24 4.62 1.38 21.47
CA LEU A 24 3.92 2.61 21.89
C LEU A 24 2.41 2.46 21.84
N THR A 25 1.91 1.47 21.11
CA THR A 25 0.50 1.25 20.84
C THR A 25 0.06 -0.06 21.47
N PRO A 26 -0.82 -0.03 22.50
CA PRO A 26 -1.39 -1.25 23.06
C PRO A 26 -2.08 -2.07 21.97
N LYS A 27 -1.70 -3.34 21.85
CA LYS A 27 -2.27 -4.22 20.83
C LYS A 27 -3.76 -4.44 21.08
N ASN A 28 -4.58 -4.08 20.09
CA ASN A 28 -6.04 -4.22 20.12
C ASN A 28 -6.61 -4.76 18.79
N TRP A 29 -5.78 -5.44 18.01
CA TRP A 29 -6.12 -6.06 16.74
C TRP A 29 -5.79 -7.55 16.75
N ASN A 30 -6.55 -8.31 15.97
CA ASN A 30 -6.38 -9.75 15.77
C ASN A 30 -5.49 -10.07 14.57
N SER A 31 -5.43 -9.17 13.59
CA SER A 31 -4.60 -9.30 12.39
C SER A 31 -3.84 -8.00 12.10
N ALA A 32 -2.64 -8.15 11.56
CA ALA A 32 -1.83 -7.04 11.04
C ALA A 32 -0.72 -7.58 10.13
N GLU A 33 -0.32 -6.76 9.16
CA GLU A 33 0.87 -6.96 8.36
C GLU A 33 2.14 -6.61 9.14
N ASN A 34 3.17 -7.47 9.06
CA ASN A 34 4.50 -7.14 9.58
C ASN A 34 5.20 -6.18 8.60
N MET A 35 5.56 -4.98 9.06
CA MET A 35 6.18 -3.97 8.19
C MET A 35 7.67 -4.19 7.94
N ILE A 36 8.32 -5.13 8.63
CA ILE A 36 9.66 -5.64 8.30
C ILE A 36 9.61 -7.17 8.23
N PRO A 37 9.00 -7.74 7.17
CA PRO A 37 8.97 -9.18 6.97
C PRO A 37 10.36 -9.68 6.54
N ALA A 38 10.69 -10.92 6.88
CA ALA A 38 11.97 -11.54 6.51
C ALA A 38 12.22 -11.59 5.00
N SER A 39 11.15 -11.60 4.19
CA SER A 39 11.21 -11.52 2.73
C SER A 39 11.75 -10.18 2.21
N GLY A 40 11.77 -9.13 3.03
CA GLY A 40 12.29 -7.82 2.66
C GLY A 40 11.45 -7.07 1.64
N VAL A 41 10.21 -7.50 1.37
CA VAL A 41 9.32 -6.92 0.35
C VAL A 41 8.99 -5.44 0.60
N TYR A 42 9.01 -5.00 1.86
CA TYR A 42 8.75 -3.62 2.27
C TYR A 42 10.02 -2.78 2.52
N ARG A 43 11.18 -3.25 2.07
CA ARG A 43 12.45 -2.48 2.19
C ARG A 43 12.40 -1.13 1.44
N SER A 44 11.63 -1.09 0.35
CA SER A 44 11.41 0.09 -0.49
C SER A 44 9.97 0.06 -0.96
N GLY A 45 9.33 1.23 -1.06
CA GLY A 45 7.92 1.33 -1.40
C GLY A 45 7.30 2.65 -0.99
N LEU A 46 5.98 2.71 -1.13
CA LEU A 46 5.15 3.84 -0.70
C LEU A 46 3.80 3.37 -0.20
N VAL A 47 3.21 4.18 0.67
CA VAL A 47 1.83 4.00 1.13
C VAL A 47 0.90 4.63 0.10
N VAL A 48 -0.10 3.86 -0.34
CA VAL A 48 -1.19 4.39 -1.15
C VAL A 48 -2.22 4.97 -0.19
N HIS A 49 -2.66 6.20 -0.45
CA HIS A 49 -3.76 6.86 0.28
C HIS A 49 -5.12 6.25 -0.06
N HIS A 50 -5.21 4.93 0.01
CA HIS A 50 -6.46 4.17 -0.07
C HIS A 50 -7.16 4.23 1.29
N ASN A 51 -8.48 4.44 1.28
CA ASN A 51 -9.29 4.49 2.51
C ASN A 51 -8.76 5.50 3.56
N LEU A 52 -8.58 6.77 3.17
CA LEU A 52 -8.00 7.83 4.01
C LEU A 52 -8.70 8.03 5.36
N ASP A 53 -10.01 7.82 5.40
CA ASP A 53 -10.82 7.97 6.60
C ASP A 53 -10.78 6.73 7.51
N ASN A 54 -10.00 5.71 7.13
CA ASN A 54 -9.87 4.43 7.85
C ASN A 54 -11.24 3.76 8.11
N LEU A 55 -12.14 3.84 7.14
CA LEU A 55 -13.48 3.26 7.26
C LEU A 55 -13.37 1.73 7.38
N PRO A 56 -13.93 1.12 8.44
CA PRO A 56 -13.87 -0.33 8.62
C PRO A 56 -14.33 -1.09 7.39
N SER A 57 -13.60 -2.15 7.05
CA SER A 57 -13.90 -3.05 5.90
C SER A 57 -13.85 -2.39 4.52
N ALA A 58 -13.38 -1.16 4.38
CA ALA A 58 -13.16 -0.50 3.07
C ALA A 58 -11.77 -0.77 2.46
N GLY A 59 -11.04 -1.77 2.99
CA GLY A 59 -9.68 -2.12 2.59
C GLY A 59 -8.63 -1.36 3.40
N SER A 60 -7.45 -1.96 3.56
CA SER A 60 -6.37 -1.44 4.41
C SER A 60 -5.01 -1.83 3.87
N CYS A 61 -3.96 -1.17 4.36
CA CYS A 61 -2.55 -1.56 4.15
C CYS A 61 -2.20 -1.71 2.66
N ILE A 62 -2.63 -0.74 1.84
CA ILE A 62 -2.34 -0.75 0.40
C ILE A 62 -1.02 -0.04 0.14
N PHE A 63 -0.07 -0.78 -0.42
CA PHE A 63 1.28 -0.32 -0.70
C PHE A 63 1.68 -0.57 -2.17
N LEU A 64 2.64 0.20 -2.66
CA LEU A 64 3.49 -0.21 -3.78
C LEU A 64 4.83 -0.66 -3.21
N HIS A 65 5.26 -1.88 -3.52
CA HIS A 65 6.44 -2.48 -2.89
C HIS A 65 7.19 -3.46 -3.80
N LEU A 66 8.27 -4.04 -3.28
CA LEU A 66 9.07 -5.03 -4.00
C LEU A 66 8.34 -6.38 -4.04
N TRP A 67 8.24 -7.00 -5.21
CA TRP A 67 7.76 -8.38 -5.29
C TRP A 67 8.81 -9.36 -4.75
N GLN A 68 8.40 -10.58 -4.43
CA GLN A 68 9.35 -11.68 -4.21
C GLN A 68 9.86 -12.22 -5.56
N HIS A 69 8.94 -12.38 -6.52
CA HIS A 69 9.20 -12.77 -7.91
C HIS A 69 7.98 -12.39 -8.78
N PRO A 70 8.13 -12.30 -10.13
CA PRO A 70 7.09 -11.78 -11.03
C PRO A 70 5.71 -12.43 -10.94
N ASN A 71 5.66 -13.72 -10.59
CA ASN A 71 4.42 -14.49 -10.54
C ASN A 71 3.86 -14.65 -9.12
N HIS A 72 4.34 -13.88 -8.14
CA HIS A 72 3.80 -13.91 -6.77
C HIS A 72 2.66 -12.89 -6.65
N PRO A 73 1.40 -13.32 -6.46
CA PRO A 73 0.28 -12.38 -6.29
C PRO A 73 0.37 -11.63 -4.95
N THR A 74 -0.37 -10.54 -4.85
CA THR A 74 -0.61 -9.79 -3.60
C THR A 74 -2.07 -9.94 -3.19
N ALA A 75 -2.40 -9.57 -1.95
CA ALA A 75 -3.78 -9.50 -1.47
C ALA A 75 -4.46 -8.13 -1.73
N GLY A 76 -3.80 -7.23 -2.48
CA GLY A 76 -4.31 -5.88 -2.77
C GLY A 76 -3.23 -4.87 -3.15
N CYS A 77 -2.04 -5.01 -2.56
CA CYS A 77 -0.87 -4.20 -2.91
C CYS A 77 -0.48 -4.31 -4.40
N THR A 78 0.33 -3.38 -4.90
CA THR A 78 0.99 -3.52 -6.21
C THR A 78 2.47 -3.79 -6.02
N ALA A 79 2.94 -4.95 -6.49
CA ALA A 79 4.33 -5.35 -6.34
C ALA A 79 5.09 -5.36 -7.68
N MET A 80 6.35 -4.95 -7.67
CA MET A 80 7.19 -4.89 -8.88
C MET A 80 8.67 -5.15 -8.58
N SER A 81 9.50 -5.23 -9.61
CA SER A 81 10.95 -5.38 -9.46
C SER A 81 11.58 -4.13 -8.83
N GLU A 82 12.71 -4.31 -8.16
CA GLU A 82 13.46 -3.21 -7.54
C GLU A 82 13.86 -2.10 -8.52
N PRO A 83 14.35 -2.40 -9.74
CA PRO A 83 14.64 -1.35 -10.72
C PRO A 83 13.40 -0.54 -11.13
N HIS A 84 12.24 -1.20 -11.27
CA HIS A 84 10.99 -0.51 -11.62
C HIS A 84 10.49 0.36 -10.47
N LEU A 85 10.48 -0.18 -9.25
CA LEU A 85 10.06 0.58 -8.07
C LEU A 85 10.95 1.80 -7.84
N HIS A 86 12.27 1.64 -7.94
CA HIS A 86 13.19 2.76 -7.79
C HIS A 86 13.03 3.81 -8.90
N SER A 87 12.71 3.39 -10.13
CA SER A 87 12.42 4.32 -11.22
C SER A 87 11.13 5.10 -10.98
N LEU A 88 10.08 4.43 -10.49
CA LEU A 88 8.83 5.07 -10.07
C LEU A 88 9.07 6.08 -8.93
N LEU A 89 9.78 5.68 -7.88
CA LEU A 89 10.05 6.55 -6.73
C LEU A 89 10.86 7.80 -7.10
N ARG A 90 11.78 7.69 -8.07
CA ARG A 90 12.51 8.86 -8.59
C ARG A 90 11.66 9.76 -9.48
N TRP A 91 10.68 9.20 -10.18
CA TRP A 91 9.77 9.95 -11.04
C TRP A 91 8.70 10.70 -10.25
N LEU A 92 8.23 10.13 -9.14
CA LEU A 92 7.19 10.75 -8.30
C LEU A 92 7.63 12.09 -7.72
N SER A 93 6.75 13.08 -7.87
CA SER A 93 6.90 14.43 -7.31
C SER A 93 5.60 14.79 -6.58
N PRO A 94 5.60 14.93 -5.24
CA PRO A 94 4.38 15.26 -4.49
C PRO A 94 3.67 16.54 -4.96
N PRO A 95 4.38 17.64 -5.32
CA PRO A 95 3.74 18.84 -5.89
C PRO A 95 3.03 18.63 -7.23
N ALA A 96 3.30 17.53 -7.93
CA ALA A 96 2.62 17.19 -9.18
C ALA A 96 1.31 16.41 -8.96
N HIS A 97 0.89 16.20 -7.70
CA HIS A 97 -0.35 15.50 -7.33
C HIS A 97 -0.56 14.18 -8.08
N PRO A 98 0.39 13.22 -8.00
CA PRO A 98 0.31 11.98 -8.75
C PRO A 98 -0.93 11.16 -8.34
N LEU A 99 -1.62 10.61 -9.33
CA LEU A 99 -2.77 9.72 -9.15
C LEU A 99 -2.38 8.28 -9.48
N LEU A 100 -2.82 7.33 -8.66
CA LEU A 100 -2.72 5.90 -8.94
C LEU A 100 -4.05 5.40 -9.48
N LEU A 101 -4.03 4.83 -10.68
CA LEU A 101 -5.19 4.21 -11.31
C LEU A 101 -4.92 2.72 -11.50
N GLN A 102 -5.67 1.87 -10.79
CA GLN A 102 -5.62 0.42 -10.93
C GLN A 102 -6.91 -0.08 -11.59
N LEU A 103 -6.78 -0.71 -12.75
CA LEU A 103 -7.91 -1.18 -13.56
C LEU A 103 -7.74 -2.66 -13.92
N PRO A 104 -8.83 -3.43 -14.08
CA PRO A 104 -8.76 -4.73 -14.72
C PRO A 104 -8.14 -4.62 -16.13
N GLY A 105 -7.38 -5.63 -16.55
CA GLY A 105 -6.63 -5.62 -17.81
C GLY A 105 -7.40 -5.09 -19.03
N PRO A 106 -8.63 -5.58 -19.32
CA PRO A 106 -9.43 -5.08 -20.44
C PRO A 106 -9.80 -3.59 -20.35
N ALA A 107 -9.98 -3.05 -19.15
CA ALA A 107 -10.38 -1.67 -18.93
C ALA A 107 -9.19 -0.68 -19.07
N SER A 108 -7.95 -1.16 -18.97
CA SER A 108 -6.75 -0.31 -19.10
C SER A 108 -6.64 0.39 -20.47
N ALA A 109 -7.20 -0.21 -21.53
CA ALA A 109 -7.22 0.37 -22.87
C ALA A 109 -8.16 1.58 -23.02
N SER A 110 -8.99 1.86 -22.01
CA SER A 110 -9.97 2.96 -22.00
C SER A 110 -9.84 3.82 -20.75
N TRP A 111 -8.63 3.90 -20.16
CA TRP A 111 -8.42 4.65 -18.93
C TRP A 111 -8.80 6.14 -19.04
N GLN A 112 -8.75 6.71 -20.25
CA GLN A 112 -9.17 8.10 -20.51
C GLN A 112 -10.67 8.32 -20.30
N ALA A 113 -11.48 7.26 -20.29
CA ALA A 113 -12.90 7.34 -19.95
C ALA A 113 -13.14 7.44 -18.44
N VAL A 114 -12.10 7.22 -17.62
CA VAL A 114 -12.16 7.48 -16.18
C VAL A 114 -12.15 8.99 -15.98
N ASN A 115 -13.23 9.52 -15.38
CA ASN A 115 -13.33 10.93 -15.04
C ASN A 115 -12.39 11.25 -13.87
N LEU A 116 -11.11 11.42 -14.17
CA LEU A 116 -10.10 11.76 -13.17
C LEU A 116 -10.38 13.17 -12.64
N PRO A 117 -10.20 13.41 -11.33
CA PRO A 117 -10.31 14.74 -10.79
C PRO A 117 -9.33 15.66 -11.54
N LEU A 118 -9.87 16.74 -12.11
CA LEU A 118 -9.05 17.82 -12.65
C LEU A 118 -8.31 18.42 -11.45
N THR A 119 -6.98 18.34 -11.49
CA THR A 119 -6.09 18.93 -10.50
C THR A 119 -6.32 20.43 -10.35
#